data_AF-A0A7G9YM85-F1
#
_entry.id   AF-A0A7G9YM85-F1
#
_cell.length_a   1.000
_cell.length_b   1.000
_cell.length_c   1.000
_cell.angle_alpha   90.00
_cell.angle_beta   90.00
_cell.angle_gamma   90.00
#
_symmetry.space_group_name_H-M   'P 1'
#
loop_
_entity.id
_entity.type
_entity.pdbx_description
1 polymer ?
#
loop_
_entity_poly.entity_id
_entity_poly.type
_entity_poly.pdbx_seq_one_letter_code
_entity_poly.pdbx_strand_id
1 'polypeptide(L)'
;MDDIGIIGVGGYNEMGRNMTAVHVGKDIIILDMGLRLDQIQIHEDVEIERMHSLDLIKMGAIPDDTVMKGVDGTVRAIVCTHGHLDHIGAIPKLAHRYRAPIIATPYTIGLIKQLIKSERKFNAEN
;
A
#
# COMPACT_ATOMS: atom_id res chain seq x y z
N MET A 1 14.79 18.49 -19.11
CA MET A 1 14.96 17.17 -18.49
C MET A 1 13.77 16.99 -17.59
N ASP A 2 13.06 15.89 -17.74
CA ASP A 2 11.96 15.56 -16.83
C ASP A 2 12.57 15.20 -15.48
N ASP A 3 12.01 15.77 -14.42
CA ASP A 3 12.43 15.51 -13.04
C ASP A 3 11.97 14.12 -12.63
N ILE A 4 12.90 13.28 -12.15
CA ILE A 4 12.64 11.91 -11.75
C ILE A 4 13.13 11.73 -10.33
N GLY A 5 12.28 11.20 -9.46
CA GLY A 5 12.69 10.84 -8.11
C GLY A 5 12.05 9.56 -7.60
N ILE A 6 12.71 9.00 -6.60
CA ILE A 6 12.38 7.74 -5.97
C ILE A 6 12.16 8.01 -4.49
N ILE A 7 11.02 7.58 -3.97
CA ILE A 7 10.61 7.77 -2.59
C ILE A 7 10.41 6.39 -1.96
N GLY A 8 11.27 6.06 -1.01
CA GLY A 8 11.12 4.84 -0.20
C GLY A 8 10.10 5.08 0.91
N VAL A 9 8.93 4.45 0.83
CA VAL A 9 7.84 4.64 1.80
C VAL A 9 7.83 3.54 2.86
N GLY A 10 8.04 2.28 2.46
CA GLY A 10 8.10 1.14 3.37
C GLY A 10 8.83 -0.06 2.76
N GLY A 11 9.39 -0.93 3.59
CA GLY A 11 10.21 -2.08 3.17
C GLY A 11 11.69 -1.77 2.98
N TYR A 12 12.13 -0.55 3.32
CA TYR A 12 13.52 -0.10 3.15
C TYR A 12 14.38 -0.25 4.42
N ASN A 13 13.75 -0.26 5.59
CA ASN A 13 14.43 -0.44 6.89
C ASN A 13 14.08 -1.77 7.55
N GLU A 14 13.28 -2.61 6.89
CA GLU A 14 12.72 -3.85 7.43
C GLU A 14 12.23 -4.78 6.32
N MET A 15 11.91 -6.03 6.69
CA MET A 15 11.22 -6.96 5.81
C MET A 15 9.70 -6.80 5.92
N GLY A 16 9.01 -6.77 4.78
CA GLY A 16 7.56 -6.57 4.72
C GLY A 16 7.16 -5.10 4.54
N ARG A 17 5.86 -4.84 4.43
CA ARG A 17 5.29 -3.49 4.18
C ARG A 17 5.94 -2.74 3.00
N ASN A 18 6.20 -3.44 1.90
CA ASN A 18 6.86 -2.85 0.73
C ASN A 18 5.97 -1.78 0.10
N MET A 19 6.53 -0.60 -0.12
CA MET A 19 5.90 0.48 -0.88
C MET A 19 6.96 1.46 -1.37
N THR A 20 6.96 1.72 -2.67
CA THR A 20 7.84 2.70 -3.31
C THR A 20 7.01 3.64 -4.17
N ALA A 21 7.35 4.92 -4.21
CA ALA A 21 6.77 5.83 -5.19
C ALA A 21 7.86 6.35 -6.13
N VAL A 22 7.54 6.36 -7.42
CA VAL A 22 8.38 6.94 -8.46
C VAL A 22 7.61 8.11 -9.05
N HIS A 23 8.21 9.30 -9.06
CA HIS A 23 7.62 10.45 -9.73
C HIS A 23 8.38 10.79 -11.00
N VAL A 24 7.64 11.23 -12.02
CA VAL A 24 8.15 11.78 -13.27
C VAL A 24 7.39 13.07 -13.54
N GLY A 25 8.06 14.21 -13.38
CA GLY A 25 7.39 15.51 -13.32
C GLY A 25 6.36 15.54 -12.20
N LYS A 26 5.08 15.74 -12.54
CA LYS A 26 3.95 15.78 -11.59
C LYS A 26 3.17 14.47 -11.49
N ASP A 27 3.57 13.43 -12.21
CA ASP A 27 2.88 12.15 -12.18
C ASP A 27 3.63 11.17 -11.29
N ILE A 28 2.89 10.47 -10.42
CA ILE A 28 3.44 9.53 -9.44
C ILE A 28 2.88 8.15 -9.73
N ILE A 29 3.77 7.14 -9.78
CA ILE A 29 3.41 5.73 -9.81
C ILE A 29 3.81 5.13 -8.47
N ILE A 30 2.85 4.53 -7.78
CA ILE A 30 3.13 3.73 -6.58
C ILE A 30 3.40 2.30 -7.01
N LEU A 31 4.44 1.70 -6.45
CA LEU A 31 4.80 0.31 -6.59
C LEU A 31 4.58 -0.38 -5.24
N ASP A 32 3.64 -1.33 -5.23
CA ASP A 32 3.24 -2.16 -4.11
C ASP A 32 2.71 -1.39 -2.88
N MET A 33 1.88 -2.08 -2.08
CA MET A 33 1.37 -1.62 -0.79
C MET A 33 1.27 -2.83 0.15
N GLY A 34 2.38 -3.11 0.81
CA GLY A 34 2.58 -4.33 1.59
C GLY A 34 2.05 -4.32 3.02
N LEU A 35 1.98 -5.51 3.61
CA LEU A 35 1.77 -5.73 5.02
C LEU A 35 3.01 -6.39 5.63
N ARG A 36 3.34 -6.01 6.86
CA ARG A 36 4.40 -6.61 7.68
C ARG A 36 3.75 -7.48 8.76
N LEU A 37 3.84 -8.80 8.57
CA LEU A 37 3.10 -9.81 9.36
C LEU A 37 3.61 -9.96 10.79
N ASP A 38 4.91 -9.83 11.04
CA ASP A 38 5.49 -9.99 12.37
C ASP A 38 4.96 -8.96 13.37
N GLN A 39 4.75 -7.70 12.94
CA GLN A 39 4.16 -6.66 13.79
C GLN A 39 2.73 -6.97 14.23
N ILE A 40 2.02 -7.80 13.48
CA ILE A 40 0.66 -8.22 13.79
C ILE A 40 0.68 -9.40 14.74
N GLN A 41 1.55 -10.38 14.49
CA GLN A 41 1.66 -11.60 15.30
C GLN A 41 2.16 -11.35 16.72
N ILE A 42 2.93 -10.28 16.94
CA ILE A 42 3.42 -9.90 18.27
C ILE A 42 2.28 -9.40 19.19
N HIS A 43 1.13 -9.04 18.63
CA HIS A 43 -0.02 -8.54 19.38
C HIS A 43 -1.14 -9.58 19.38
N GLU A 44 -1.45 -10.13 20.56
CA GLU A 44 -2.63 -11.00 20.74
C GLU A 44 -3.92 -10.23 20.40
N ASP A 45 -4.88 -10.90 19.75
CA ASP A 45 -6.20 -10.38 19.37
C ASP A 45 -6.25 -9.24 18.32
N VAL A 46 -5.21 -9.08 17.49
CA VAL A 46 -5.25 -8.09 16.40
C VAL A 46 -6.08 -8.56 15.21
N GLU A 47 -7.29 -8.02 15.09
CA GLU A 47 -8.08 -8.09 13.87
C GLU A 47 -7.72 -6.93 12.92
N ILE A 48 -6.78 -7.17 11.98
CA ILE A 48 -6.33 -6.18 10.98
C ILE A 48 -7.51 -5.55 10.24
N GLU A 49 -8.52 -6.35 9.87
CA GLU A 49 -9.75 -5.91 9.19
C GLU A 49 -10.51 -4.83 9.99
N ARG A 50 -10.41 -4.84 11.33
CA ARG A 50 -11.07 -3.84 12.19
C ARG A 50 -10.18 -2.65 12.53
N MET A 51 -8.87 -2.72 12.33
CA MET A 51 -7.98 -1.62 12.66
C MET A 51 -8.04 -0.49 11.62
N HIS A 52 -7.86 0.74 12.10
CA HIS A 52 -7.73 1.90 11.23
C HIS A 52 -6.31 1.94 10.64
N SER A 53 -6.16 2.48 9.42
CA SER A 53 -4.87 2.57 8.74
C SER A 53 -3.83 3.34 9.56
N LEU A 54 -4.23 4.40 10.29
CA LEU A 54 -3.32 5.15 11.17
C LEU A 54 -2.75 4.31 12.32
N ASP A 55 -3.51 3.38 12.88
CA ASP A 55 -3.04 2.53 13.97
C ASP A 55 -2.04 1.50 13.43
N LEU A 56 -2.34 0.92 12.27
CA LEU A 56 -1.45 -0.01 11.57
C LEU A 56 -0.13 0.66 11.13
N ILE A 57 -0.17 1.94 10.73
CA ILE A 57 1.03 2.74 10.44
C ILE A 57 1.88 2.91 11.70
N LYS A 58 1.26 3.31 12.83
CA LYS A 58 1.97 3.49 14.11
C LYS A 58 2.62 2.21 14.63
N MET A 59 1.96 1.06 14.41
CA MET A 59 2.51 -0.25 14.74
C MET A 59 3.61 -0.71 13.77
N GLY A 60 3.83 0.02 12.66
CA GLY A 60 4.76 -0.40 11.61
C GLY A 60 4.29 -1.63 10.83
N ALA A 61 3.00 -1.97 10.89
CA ALA A 61 2.42 -3.09 10.17
C ALA A 61 2.21 -2.77 8.68
N ILE A 62 1.95 -1.51 8.32
CA ILE A 62 1.80 -1.06 6.93
C ILE A 62 2.72 0.15 6.64
N PRO A 63 2.94 0.52 5.36
CA PRO A 63 3.77 1.66 5.00
C PRO A 63 3.18 2.97 5.51
N ASP A 64 4.06 3.90 5.94
CA ASP A 64 3.65 5.25 6.32
C ASP A 64 3.49 6.14 5.09
N ASP A 65 2.32 6.06 4.46
CA ASP A 65 1.98 6.83 3.27
C ASP A 65 1.80 8.34 3.53
N THR A 66 1.91 8.81 4.79
CA THR A 66 1.76 10.24 5.11
C THR A 66 2.86 11.09 4.49
N VAL A 67 4.02 10.51 4.21
CA VAL A 67 5.14 11.16 3.49
C VAL A 67 4.72 11.61 2.09
N MET A 68 3.75 10.92 1.47
CA MET A 68 3.25 11.26 0.14
C MET A 68 2.50 12.60 0.09
N LYS A 69 2.05 13.13 1.25
CA LYS A 69 1.44 14.47 1.31
C LYS A 69 2.44 15.60 1.04
N GLY A 70 3.73 15.35 1.27
CA GLY A 70 4.81 16.32 1.01
C GLY A 70 5.38 16.25 -0.39
N VAL A 71 4.97 15.25 -1.19
CA VAL A 71 5.45 15.04 -2.56
C VAL A 71 4.57 15.82 -3.52
N ASP A 72 5.15 16.74 -4.29
CA ASP A 72 4.41 17.47 -5.33
C ASP A 72 4.10 16.53 -6.50
N GLY A 73 2.81 16.26 -6.74
CA GLY A 73 2.36 15.41 -7.83
C GLY A 73 1.02 14.73 -7.58
N THR A 74 0.57 13.97 -8.57
CA THR A 74 -0.67 13.21 -8.55
C THR A 74 -0.38 11.73 -8.81
N VAL A 75 -0.88 10.87 -7.94
CA VAL A 75 -0.80 9.42 -8.13
C VAL A 75 -1.68 9.01 -9.31
N ARG A 76 -1.07 8.41 -10.33
CA ARG A 76 -1.72 7.98 -11.58
C ARG A 76 -2.00 6.49 -11.64
N ALA A 77 -1.22 5.67 -10.94
CA ALA A 77 -1.46 4.24 -10.83
C ALA A 77 -0.83 3.68 -9.56
N ILE A 78 -1.41 2.58 -9.08
CA ILE A 78 -0.82 1.71 -8.06
C ILE A 78 -0.51 0.39 -8.76
N VAL A 79 0.77 0.07 -8.96
CA VAL A 79 1.21 -1.15 -9.63
C VAL A 79 1.59 -2.17 -8.57
N CYS A 80 1.00 -3.36 -8.65
CA CYS A 80 1.35 -4.47 -7.76
C CYS A 80 2.13 -5.53 -8.55
N THR A 81 3.34 -5.84 -8.09
CA THR A 81 4.26 -6.74 -8.79
C THR A 81 3.77 -8.19 -8.75
N HIS A 82 3.31 -8.65 -7.58
CA HIS A 82 2.79 -10.01 -7.38
C HIS A 82 1.87 -10.08 -6.14
N GLY A 83 1.34 -11.27 -5.85
CA GLY A 83 0.25 -11.46 -4.89
C GLY A 83 0.61 -11.75 -3.44
N HIS A 84 1.87 -11.62 -3.02
CA HIS A 84 2.23 -11.84 -1.62
C HIS A 84 1.79 -10.68 -0.73
N LEU A 85 1.50 -10.97 0.54
CA LEU A 85 0.93 -9.99 1.47
C LEU A 85 1.87 -8.82 1.76
N ASP A 86 3.19 -9.02 1.66
CA ASP A 86 4.18 -7.95 1.75
C ASP A 86 4.19 -7.01 0.54
N HIS A 87 3.39 -7.28 -0.49
CA HIS A 87 3.19 -6.39 -1.65
C HIS A 87 1.74 -5.91 -1.82
N ILE A 88 0.74 -6.68 -1.39
CA ILE A 88 -0.69 -6.31 -1.58
C ILE A 88 -1.49 -6.17 -0.28
N GLY A 89 -0.91 -6.54 0.86
CA GLY A 89 -1.64 -6.68 2.12
C GLY A 89 -2.15 -5.36 2.71
N ALA A 90 -1.59 -4.21 2.34
CA ALA A 90 -2.08 -2.89 2.76
C ALA A 90 -2.98 -2.21 1.73
N ILE A 91 -3.22 -2.80 0.56
CA ILE A 91 -4.10 -2.22 -0.47
C ILE A 91 -5.48 -1.85 0.09
N PRO A 92 -6.20 -2.72 0.82
CA PRO A 92 -7.53 -2.37 1.34
C PRO A 92 -7.51 -1.16 2.29
N LYS A 93 -6.36 -0.92 2.94
CA LYS A 93 -6.18 0.13 3.96
C LYS A 93 -5.66 1.46 3.40
N LEU A 94 -4.94 1.44 2.28
CA LEU A 94 -4.26 2.63 1.73
C LEU A 94 -4.77 3.03 0.35
N ALA A 95 -5.10 2.08 -0.53
CA ALA A 95 -5.37 2.37 -1.93
C ALA A 95 -6.56 3.32 -2.14
N HIS A 96 -7.59 3.24 -1.28
CA HIS A 96 -8.77 4.10 -1.35
C HIS A 96 -8.48 5.60 -1.15
N ARG A 97 -7.30 5.95 -0.62
CA ARG A 97 -6.85 7.35 -0.45
C ARG A 97 -6.38 7.98 -1.76
N TYR A 98 -6.06 7.16 -2.74
CA TYR A 98 -5.57 7.58 -4.05
C TYR A 98 -6.65 7.37 -5.10
N ARG A 99 -6.91 8.40 -5.90
CA ARG A 99 -7.80 8.29 -7.08
C ARG A 99 -7.03 7.73 -8.27
N ALA A 100 -6.58 6.48 -8.15
CA ALA A 100 -5.74 5.84 -9.13
C ALA A 100 -6.12 4.35 -9.31
N PRO A 101 -6.08 3.82 -10.55
CA PRO A 101 -6.32 2.42 -10.82
C PRO A 101 -5.23 1.53 -10.21
N ILE A 102 -5.64 0.33 -9.81
CA ILE A 102 -4.72 -0.74 -9.41
C ILE A 102 -4.39 -1.59 -10.63
N ILE A 103 -3.11 -1.68 -10.97
CA ILE A 103 -2.61 -2.44 -12.12
C ILE A 103 -1.78 -3.61 -11.61
N ALA A 104 -2.15 -4.83 -11.98
CA ALA A 104 -1.40 -6.04 -11.64
C ALA A 104 -1.69 -7.16 -12.64
N THR A 105 -0.98 -8.29 -12.52
CA THR A 105 -1.28 -9.48 -13.31
C THR A 105 -2.64 -10.09 -12.93
N PRO A 106 -3.28 -10.89 -13.81
CA PRO A 106 -4.63 -11.41 -13.56
C PRO A 106 -4.79 -12.18 -12.25
N TYR A 107 -3.78 -12.98 -11.87
CA TYR A 107 -3.78 -13.73 -10.62
C TYR A 107 -3.72 -12.79 -9.40
N THR A 108 -2.81 -11.81 -9.44
CA THR A 108 -2.67 -10.80 -8.39
C THR A 108 -3.95 -9.98 -8.22
N ILE A 109 -4.60 -9.56 -9.32
CA ILE A 109 -5.90 -8.87 -9.26
C ILE A 109 -6.97 -9.75 -8.59
N GLY A 110 -6.98 -11.06 -8.86
CA GLY A 110 -7.89 -12.00 -8.19
C GLY A 110 -7.71 -12.00 -6.66
N LEU A 111 -6.46 -12.06 -6.20
CA LEU A 111 -6.13 -12.00 -4.77
C LEU A 111 -6.47 -10.64 -4.14
N ILE A 112 -6.16 -9.55 -4.84
CA ILE A 112 -6.49 -8.18 -4.39
C ILE A 112 -8.00 -8.02 -4.21
N LYS A 113 -8.80 -8.49 -5.17
CA LYS A 113 -10.27 -8.46 -5.05
C LYS A 113 -10.77 -9.24 -3.84
N GLN A 114 -10.15 -10.39 -3.55
CA GLN A 114 -10.48 -11.17 -2.36
C GLN A 114 -10.14 -10.41 -1.07
N LEU A 115 -8.97 -9.76 -1.01
CA LEU A 115 -8.54 -8.94 0.13
C LEU A 115 -9.47 -7.73 0.36
N ILE A 116 -9.84 -7.03 -0.71
CA ILE A 116 -10.78 -5.90 -0.63
C ILE A 116 -12.16 -6.39 -0.16
N LYS A 117 -12.61 -7.57 -0.60
CA LYS A 117 -13.89 -8.14 -0.16
C LYS A 117 -13.89 -8.61 1.29
N SER A 118 -12.75 -9.09 1.81
CA SER A 118 -12.62 -9.45 3.23
C SER A 118 -12.53 -8.23 4.14
N GLU A 119 -12.12 -7.08 3.60
CA GLU A 119 -12.05 -5.83 4.35
C GLU A 119 -13.46 -5.36 4.77
N ARG A 120 -13.64 -5.10 6.06
CA ARG A 120 -14.96 -4.77 6.63
C ARG A 120 -15.18 -3.26 6.81
N LYS A 121 -14.11 -2.45 6.75
CA LYS A 121 -14.16 -1.01 7.02
C LYS A 121 -14.06 -0.11 5.79
N PHE A 122 -13.36 -0.54 4.73
CA PHE A 122 -13.08 0.30 3.57
C PHE A 122 -13.38 -0.46 2.28
N ASN A 123 -14.27 0.08 1.45
CA ASN A 123 -14.47 -0.39 0.08
C ASN A 123 -13.50 0.37 -0.84
N ALA A 124 -12.55 -0.34 -1.44
CA ALA A 124 -11.76 0.19 -2.54
C ALA A 124 -12.46 -0.18 -3.86
N GLU A 125 -13.05 0.81 -4.52
CA GLU A 125 -13.74 0.65 -5.83
C GLU A 125 -12.85 1.03 -7.03
N ASN A 126 -11.55 1.25 -6.79
CA ASN A 126 -10.58 1.73 -7.77
C ASN A 126 -10.25 0.72 -8.88
#